data_AF-A0A1P8FJU0-F1
#
_entry.id   AF-A0A1P8FJU0-F1
#
_cell.length_a   1.000
_cell.length_b   1.000
_cell.length_c   1.000
_cell.angle_alpha   90.00
_cell.angle_beta   90.00
_cell.angle_gamma   90.00
#
_symmetry.space_group_name_H-M   'P 1'
#
loop_
_entity.id
_entity.type
_entity.pdbx_description
1 polymer ?
#
loop_
_entity_poly.entity_id
_entity_poly.type
_entity_poly.pdbx_seq_one_letter_code
_entity_poly.pdbx_strand_id
1 'polypeptide(L)'
;MRAYSLGTPDAEAPGLHDGSAITSRLDDALATKLVGVLRCRRHYFLARRDGAVHAVDMFLAHSNRELAHADAIAERIVELGAEPNFSPIAIAAHSHVTHVDRAPDIIGMAREGLDAVRGTDVALTEFLEFVGGRDAPTRRLLMSILDDDRSIARQLITLIATLGKP
;
A
#
# COMPACT_ATOMS: atom_id res chain seq x y z
N MET A 1 30.80 -17.56 13.28
CA MET A 1 29.82 -17.58 12.18
C MET A 1 28.83 -18.70 12.47
N ARG A 2 27.70 -18.38 13.11
CA ARG A 2 26.68 -19.38 13.51
C ARG A 2 25.78 -19.64 12.31
N ALA A 3 25.76 -20.88 11.83
CA ALA A 3 24.78 -21.35 10.86
C ALA A 3 23.41 -21.44 11.54
N TYR A 4 22.43 -20.69 11.06
CA TYR A 4 21.04 -20.93 11.42
C TYR A 4 20.58 -22.18 10.67
N SER A 5 20.26 -23.24 11.43
CA SER A 5 19.58 -24.41 10.91
C SER A 5 18.17 -24.00 10.51
N LEU A 6 17.84 -24.10 9.23
CA LEU A 6 16.46 -23.96 8.74
C LEU A 6 15.71 -25.22 9.19
N GLY A 7 14.93 -25.08 10.26
CA GLY A 7 13.91 -26.06 10.62
C GLY A 7 12.90 -26.20 9.49
N THR A 8 12.39 -27.40 9.31
CA THR A 8 11.31 -27.75 8.39
C THR A 8 10.06 -26.89 8.65
N PRO A 9 9.37 -26.36 7.62
CA PRO A 9 8.16 -25.58 7.82
C PRO A 9 6.97 -26.53 7.96
N ASP A 10 6.73 -27.06 9.15
CA ASP A 10 5.47 -27.73 9.49
C ASP A 10 4.84 -27.04 10.70
N ALA A 11 3.88 -26.16 10.42
CA ALA A 11 2.67 -25.96 11.22
C ALA A 11 1.75 -24.99 10.46
N GLU A 12 0.67 -25.51 9.87
CA GLU A 12 -0.51 -24.70 9.55
C GLU A 12 -0.87 -23.89 10.81
N ALA A 13 -0.87 -22.57 10.71
CA ALA A 13 -1.28 -21.70 11.80
C ALA A 13 -2.79 -21.87 12.04
N PRO A 14 -3.24 -22.31 13.23
CA PRO A 14 -4.65 -22.51 13.51
C PRO A 14 -5.31 -21.21 13.99
N GLY A 15 -6.51 -20.92 13.46
CA GLY A 15 -7.51 -20.11 14.17
C GLY A 15 -8.16 -18.97 13.39
N LEU A 16 -8.87 -19.26 12.30
CA LEU A 16 -9.67 -18.27 11.57
C LEU A 16 -11.14 -18.33 12.01
N HIS A 17 -11.49 -17.68 13.13
CA HIS A 17 -12.88 -17.47 13.58
C HIS A 17 -13.46 -16.18 12.96
N ASP A 18 -14.78 -16.10 12.80
CA ASP A 18 -15.59 -15.16 11.98
C ASP A 18 -15.30 -13.62 12.02
N GLY A 19 -14.30 -13.12 12.75
CA GLY A 19 -13.58 -11.86 12.43
C GLY A 19 -12.71 -11.95 11.15
N SER A 20 -12.59 -13.17 10.62
CA SER A 20 -11.76 -13.60 9.50
C SER A 20 -11.84 -12.79 8.22
N ALA A 21 -13.04 -12.39 7.80
CA ALA A 21 -13.22 -11.79 6.47
C ALA A 21 -12.84 -10.30 6.44
N ILE A 22 -13.02 -9.58 7.56
CA ILE A 22 -12.58 -8.18 7.67
C ILE A 22 -11.06 -8.15 7.87
N THR A 23 -10.52 -8.98 8.77
CA THR A 23 -9.07 -9.02 9.01
C THR A 23 -8.30 -9.50 7.77
N SER A 24 -8.81 -10.51 7.04
CA SER A 24 -8.20 -10.94 5.77
C SER A 24 -8.14 -9.82 4.73
N ARG A 25 -9.22 -9.02 4.58
CA ARG A 25 -9.22 -7.89 3.64
C ARG A 25 -8.39 -6.72 4.11
N LEU A 26 -8.28 -6.53 5.43
CA LEU A 26 -7.31 -5.60 6.01
C LEU A 26 -5.87 -6.05 5.72
N ASP A 27 -5.57 -7.35 5.77
CA ASP A 27 -4.26 -7.89 5.38
C ASP A 27 -3.97 -7.66 3.88
N ASP A 28 -4.96 -7.84 2.99
CA ASP A 28 -4.79 -7.51 1.57
C ASP A 28 -4.56 -5.99 1.36
N ALA A 29 -5.24 -5.15 2.14
CA ALA A 29 -5.01 -3.69 2.15
C ALA A 29 -3.63 -3.33 2.72
N LEU A 30 -3.18 -4.01 3.78
CA LEU A 30 -1.85 -3.86 4.39
C LEU A 30 -0.76 -4.20 3.36
N ALA A 31 -0.88 -5.35 2.70
CA ALA A 31 0.02 -5.77 1.62
C ALA A 31 0.09 -4.71 0.52
N THR A 32 -1.08 -4.18 0.12
CA THR A 32 -1.20 -3.11 -0.88
C THR A 32 -0.43 -1.85 -0.48
N LYS A 33 -0.57 -1.42 0.78
CA LYS A 33 0.14 -0.26 1.33
C LYS A 33 1.64 -0.48 1.47
N LEU A 34 2.08 -1.67 1.89
CA LEU A 34 3.50 -2.02 1.97
C LEU A 34 4.16 -2.06 0.59
N VAL A 35 3.50 -2.61 -0.44
CA VAL A 35 3.97 -2.50 -1.83
C VAL A 35 4.05 -1.03 -2.27
N GLY A 36 3.08 -0.21 -1.86
CA GLY A 36 3.08 1.25 -2.06
C GLY A 36 4.31 1.93 -1.46
N VAL A 37 4.64 1.64 -0.21
CA VAL A 37 5.86 2.14 0.47
C VAL A 37 7.10 1.83 -0.37
N LEU A 38 7.28 0.56 -0.76
CA LEU A 38 8.45 0.12 -1.51
C LEU A 38 8.55 0.80 -2.88
N ARG A 39 7.42 0.91 -3.60
CA ARG A 39 7.35 1.58 -4.91
C ARG A 39 7.73 3.05 -4.79
N CYS A 40 7.11 3.79 -3.87
CA CYS A 40 7.38 5.21 -3.68
C CYS A 40 8.81 5.46 -3.20
N ARG A 41 9.40 4.58 -2.38
CA ARG A 41 10.82 4.66 -2.00
C ARG A 41 11.73 4.48 -3.21
N ARG A 42 11.45 3.51 -4.07
CA ARG A 42 12.21 3.33 -5.31
C ARG A 42 12.12 4.58 -6.19
N HIS A 43 10.91 5.10 -6.41
CA HIS A 43 10.70 6.32 -7.21
C HIS A 43 11.43 7.53 -6.61
N TYR A 44 11.42 7.71 -5.29
CA TYR A 44 12.20 8.75 -4.60
C TYR A 44 13.70 8.69 -4.94
N PHE A 45 14.32 7.50 -4.82
CA PHE A 45 15.75 7.35 -5.08
C PHE A 45 16.11 7.58 -6.55
N LEU A 46 15.26 7.13 -7.49
CA LEU A 46 15.47 7.36 -8.92
C LEU A 46 15.26 8.82 -9.31
N ALA A 47 14.22 9.48 -8.78
CA ALA A 47 14.01 10.92 -8.97
C ALA A 47 15.20 11.73 -8.45
N ARG A 48 15.82 11.29 -7.35
CA ARG A 48 17.01 11.95 -6.78
C ARG A 48 18.23 11.77 -7.68
N ARG A 49 18.43 10.58 -8.25
CA ARG A 49 19.49 10.32 -9.25
C ARG A 49 19.35 11.26 -10.45
N ASP A 50 18.11 11.49 -10.90
CA ASP A 50 17.82 12.27 -12.11
C ASP A 50 17.69 13.78 -11.85
N GLY A 51 17.89 14.25 -10.61
CA GLY A 51 17.85 15.67 -10.25
C GLY A 51 16.47 16.31 -10.25
N ALA A 52 15.39 15.52 -10.26
CA ALA A 52 14.01 15.99 -10.34
C ALA A 52 13.47 16.44 -8.96
N VAL A 53 13.98 17.55 -8.43
CA VAL A 53 13.74 18.03 -7.04
C VAL A 53 12.27 17.97 -6.62
N HIS A 54 11.34 18.44 -7.47
CA HIS A 54 9.92 18.43 -7.13
C HIS A 54 9.33 17.02 -7.00
N ALA A 55 9.77 16.08 -7.84
CA ALA A 55 9.33 14.69 -7.78
C ALA A 55 9.95 13.94 -6.59
N VAL A 56 11.17 14.30 -6.19
CA VAL A 56 11.85 13.74 -5.01
C VAL A 56 11.02 13.95 -3.75
N ASP A 57 10.68 15.19 -3.43
CA ASP A 57 9.94 15.49 -2.20
C ASP A 57 8.55 14.87 -2.21
N MET A 58 7.88 14.90 -3.35
CA MET A 58 6.55 14.30 -3.53
C MET A 58 6.58 12.78 -3.31
N PHE A 59 7.51 12.04 -3.93
CA PHE A 59 7.58 10.59 -3.77
C PHE A 59 7.98 10.17 -2.34
N LEU A 60 8.83 10.95 -1.67
CA LEU A 60 9.15 10.73 -0.27
C LEU A 60 7.93 10.94 0.64
N ALA A 61 7.20 12.04 0.43
CA ALA A 61 5.99 12.34 1.17
C ALA A 61 4.92 11.27 0.96
N HIS A 62 4.74 10.81 -0.29
CA HIS A 62 3.83 9.71 -0.61
C HIS A 62 4.26 8.43 0.10
N SER A 63 5.55 8.05 0.05
CA SER A 63 6.03 6.86 0.78
C SER A 63 5.73 6.92 2.28
N ASN A 64 5.87 8.08 2.91
CA ASN A 64 5.59 8.23 4.34
C ASN A 64 4.09 8.09 4.65
N ARG A 65 3.21 8.54 3.74
CA ARG A 65 1.75 8.34 3.87
C ARG A 65 1.36 6.88 3.72
N GLU A 66 1.91 6.17 2.74
CA GLU A 66 1.68 4.74 2.57
C GLU A 66 2.09 3.94 3.82
N LEU A 67 3.21 4.33 4.46
CA LEU A 67 3.66 3.71 5.71
C LEU A 67 2.68 4.00 6.85
N ALA A 68 2.25 5.25 7.01
CA ALA A 68 1.26 5.61 8.03
C ALA A 68 -0.08 4.87 7.83
N HIS A 69 -0.49 4.65 6.59
CA HIS A 69 -1.68 3.83 6.28
C HIS A 69 -1.45 2.36 6.64
N ALA A 70 -0.29 1.79 6.32
CA ALA A 70 0.07 0.43 6.68
C ALA A 70 0.06 0.22 8.20
N ASP A 71 0.66 1.16 8.95
CA ASP A 71 0.69 1.12 10.42
C ASP A 71 -0.72 1.16 11.02
N ALA A 72 -1.59 2.05 10.53
CA ALA A 72 -2.96 2.15 11.00
C ALA A 72 -3.82 0.91 10.67
N ILE A 73 -3.58 0.28 9.52
CA ILE A 73 -4.24 -0.98 9.16
C ILE A 73 -3.76 -2.11 10.08
N ALA A 74 -2.45 -2.22 10.31
CA ALA A 74 -1.87 -3.24 11.17
C ALA A 74 -2.39 -3.10 12.62
N GLU A 75 -2.46 -1.88 13.14
CA GLU A 75 -3.07 -1.60 14.44
C GLU A 75 -4.54 -2.06 14.47
N ARG A 76 -5.31 -1.77 13.41
CA ARG A 76 -6.71 -2.20 13.33
C ARG A 76 -6.87 -3.72 13.30
N ILE A 77 -5.96 -4.45 12.64
CA ILE A 77 -5.95 -5.92 12.63
C ILE A 77 -5.73 -6.46 14.04
N VAL A 78 -4.79 -5.87 14.80
CA VAL A 78 -4.52 -6.25 16.20
C VAL A 78 -5.72 -5.94 17.10
N GLU A 79 -6.37 -4.79 16.93
CA GLU A 79 -7.60 -4.44 17.68
C GLU A 79 -8.75 -5.44 17.43
N LEU A 80 -8.79 -6.05 16.25
CA LEU A 80 -9.75 -7.09 15.89
C LEU A 80 -9.33 -8.50 16.38
N GLY A 81 -8.19 -8.62 17.06
CA GLY A 81 -7.70 -9.86 17.65
C GLY A 81 -6.93 -10.77 16.69
N ALA A 82 -6.44 -10.25 15.56
CA ALA A 82 -5.64 -10.99 14.59
C ALA A 82 -4.18 -10.47 14.54
N GLU A 83 -3.30 -11.23 13.91
CA GLU A 83 -1.89 -10.85 13.70
C GLU A 83 -1.71 -10.28 12.28
N PRO A 84 -1.19 -9.05 12.13
CA PRO A 84 -0.99 -8.45 10.80
C PRO A 84 0.16 -9.13 10.06
N ASN A 85 -0.05 -9.41 8.78
CA ASN A 85 0.92 -10.17 7.99
C ASN A 85 1.95 -9.27 7.27
N PHE A 86 3.17 -9.22 7.80
CA PHE A 86 4.31 -8.52 7.21
C PHE A 86 5.26 -9.43 6.42
N SER A 87 4.88 -10.68 6.14
CA SER A 87 5.73 -11.61 5.38
C SER A 87 5.96 -11.10 3.95
N PRO A 88 7.20 -10.93 3.48
CA PRO A 88 7.48 -10.48 2.11
C PRO A 88 6.85 -11.35 1.02
N ILE A 89 6.74 -12.66 1.28
CA ILE A 89 6.11 -13.61 0.35
C ILE A 89 4.60 -13.36 0.28
N ALA A 90 3.95 -13.16 1.43
CA ALA A 90 2.52 -12.88 1.49
C ALA A 90 2.19 -11.50 0.89
N ILE A 91 2.99 -10.47 1.19
CA ILE A 91 2.82 -9.12 0.62
C ILE A 91 2.77 -9.18 -0.91
N ALA A 92 3.68 -9.94 -1.53
CA ALA A 92 3.71 -10.10 -2.98
C ALA A 92 2.49 -10.85 -3.55
N ALA A 93 1.93 -11.81 -2.80
CA ALA A 93 0.79 -12.62 -3.22
C ALA A 93 -0.57 -11.93 -3.02
N HIS A 94 -0.68 -11.05 -2.01
CA HIS A 94 -1.96 -10.48 -1.55
C HIS A 94 -2.20 -9.03 -1.96
N SER A 95 -1.18 -8.31 -2.42
CA SER A 95 -1.33 -6.91 -2.81
C SER A 95 -2.26 -6.75 -4.03
N HIS A 96 -3.22 -5.81 -3.94
CA HIS A 96 -4.10 -5.42 -5.05
C HIS A 96 -3.37 -4.63 -6.14
N VAL A 97 -2.18 -4.11 -5.82
CA VAL A 97 -1.35 -3.37 -6.77
C VAL A 97 -0.04 -4.11 -6.98
N THR A 98 0.38 -4.20 -8.23
CA THR A 98 1.67 -4.82 -8.53
C THR A 98 2.80 -3.85 -8.26
N HIS A 99 3.92 -4.38 -7.73
CA HIS A 99 5.19 -3.67 -7.82
C HIS A 99 5.66 -3.74 -9.27
N VAL A 100 5.57 -2.64 -10.01
CA VAL A 100 5.98 -2.58 -11.41
C VAL A 100 7.29 -1.80 -11.50
N ASP A 101 8.36 -2.49 -11.93
CA ASP A 101 9.69 -1.90 -12.13
C ASP A 101 9.92 -1.51 -13.60
N ARG A 102 8.99 -0.78 -14.22
CA ARG A 102 9.05 -0.55 -15.68
C ARG A 102 9.27 0.90 -16.10
N ALA A 103 9.04 1.87 -15.23
CA ALA A 103 9.18 3.28 -15.58
C ALA A 103 10.65 3.70 -15.80
N PRO A 104 11.02 4.15 -17.01
CA PRO A 104 12.36 4.64 -17.31
C PRO A 104 12.57 6.11 -16.89
N ASP A 105 11.50 6.87 -16.68
CA ASP A 105 11.51 8.31 -16.41
C ASP A 105 10.47 8.72 -15.35
N ILE A 106 10.52 9.99 -14.93
CA ILE A 106 9.64 10.54 -13.88
C ILE A 106 8.16 10.51 -14.28
N ILE A 107 7.84 10.70 -15.57
CA ILE A 107 6.46 10.65 -16.06
C ILE A 107 5.91 9.23 -15.94
N GLY A 108 6.72 8.22 -16.29
CA GLY A 108 6.40 6.81 -16.10
C GLY A 108 6.18 6.47 -14.63
N MET A 109 7.05 6.96 -13.74
CA MET A 109 6.90 6.71 -12.29
C MET A 109 5.62 7.35 -11.74
N ALA A 110 5.30 8.57 -12.18
CA ALA A 110 4.07 9.25 -11.80
C ALA A 110 2.82 8.52 -12.31
N ARG A 111 2.87 7.95 -13.53
CA ARG A 111 1.80 7.12 -14.10
C ARG A 111 1.63 5.80 -13.33
N GLU A 112 2.72 5.10 -13.03
CA GLU A 112 2.70 3.90 -12.18
C GLU A 112 2.07 4.20 -10.81
N GLY A 113 2.43 5.33 -10.19
CA GLY A 113 1.81 5.79 -8.95
C GLY A 113 0.31 6.06 -9.10
N LEU A 114 -0.10 6.70 -10.20
CA LEU A 114 -1.49 7.05 -10.45
C LEU A 114 -2.37 5.80 -10.68
N ASP A 115 -1.85 4.83 -11.43
CA ASP A 115 -2.54 3.57 -11.66
C ASP A 115 -2.66 2.76 -10.37
N ALA A 116 -1.62 2.78 -9.52
CA ALA A 116 -1.67 2.12 -8.22
C ALA A 116 -2.73 2.73 -7.30
N VAL A 117 -2.77 4.06 -7.13
CA VAL A 117 -3.80 4.70 -6.26
C VAL A 117 -5.22 4.50 -6.79
N ARG A 118 -5.41 4.39 -8.11
CA ARG A 118 -6.72 4.03 -8.70
C ARG A 118 -7.11 2.60 -8.40
N GLY A 119 -6.17 1.65 -8.48
CA GLY A 119 -6.41 0.26 -8.09
C GLY A 119 -6.75 0.14 -6.61
N THR A 120 -6.03 0.86 -5.75
CA THR A 120 -6.33 0.94 -4.31
C THR A 120 -7.71 1.58 -4.06
N ASP A 121 -8.08 2.65 -4.76
CA ASP A 121 -9.40 3.29 -4.60
C ASP A 121 -10.56 2.33 -4.90
N VAL A 122 -10.45 1.54 -5.98
CA VAL A 122 -11.45 0.50 -6.31
C VAL A 122 -11.52 -0.55 -5.20
N ALA A 123 -10.38 -1.14 -4.81
CA ALA A 123 -10.33 -2.20 -3.81
C ALA A 123 -10.87 -1.74 -2.44
N LEU A 124 -10.51 -0.54 -1.99
CA LEU A 124 -10.97 -0.02 -0.70
C LEU A 124 -12.43 0.44 -0.74
N THR A 125 -12.95 0.87 -1.90
CA THR A 125 -14.38 1.17 -2.06
C THR A 125 -15.22 -0.10 -1.98
N GLU A 126 -14.82 -1.16 -2.66
CA GLU A 126 -15.46 -2.49 -2.54
C GLU A 126 -15.36 -3.02 -1.10
N PHE A 127 -14.23 -2.78 -0.43
CA PHE A 127 -14.09 -3.15 0.97
C PHE A 127 -15.01 -2.34 1.89
N LEU A 128 -15.16 -1.03 1.67
CA LEU A 128 -16.09 -0.19 2.41
C LEU A 128 -17.54 -0.67 2.27
N GLU A 129 -17.96 -1.02 1.06
CA GLU A 129 -19.29 -1.58 0.78
C GLU A 129 -19.47 -2.91 1.53
N PHE A 130 -18.46 -3.79 1.46
CA PHE A 130 -18.47 -5.02 2.22
C PHE A 130 -18.60 -4.76 3.71
N VAL A 131 -17.80 -3.88 4.32
CA VAL A 131 -17.89 -3.64 5.77
C VAL A 131 -19.30 -3.15 6.14
N GLY A 132 -19.92 -2.30 5.32
CA GLY A 132 -21.31 -1.87 5.50
C GLY A 132 -21.58 -1.30 6.90
N GLY A 133 -22.69 -1.61 7.55
CA GLY A 133 -22.95 -1.14 8.91
C GLY A 133 -22.19 -1.87 10.03
N ARG A 134 -21.35 -2.86 9.72
CA ARG A 134 -20.91 -3.89 10.67
C ARG A 134 -19.72 -3.47 11.54
N ASP A 135 -18.85 -2.62 11.02
CA ASP A 135 -17.66 -2.13 11.73
C ASP A 135 -17.39 -0.66 11.38
N ALA A 136 -17.88 0.23 12.25
CA ALA A 136 -17.72 1.66 12.07
C ALA A 136 -16.26 2.15 12.21
N PRO A 137 -15.45 1.67 13.17
CA PRO A 137 -14.01 1.97 13.22
C PRO A 137 -13.27 1.64 11.92
N THR A 138 -13.44 0.42 11.39
CA THR A 138 -12.77 -0.01 10.15
C THR A 138 -13.20 0.88 8.98
N ARG A 139 -14.48 1.25 8.88
CA ARG A 139 -14.94 2.18 7.84
C ARG A 139 -14.30 3.55 7.89
N ARG A 140 -14.18 4.14 9.09
CA ARG A 140 -13.54 5.45 9.24
C ARG A 140 -12.09 5.42 8.79
N LEU A 141 -11.37 4.35 9.14
CA LEU A 141 -10.00 4.12 8.68
C LEU A 141 -9.93 4.07 7.15
N LEU A 142 -10.75 3.21 6.52
CA LEU A 142 -10.75 3.05 5.06
C LEU A 142 -11.11 4.36 4.33
N MET A 143 -12.07 5.13 4.84
CA MET A 143 -12.42 6.44 4.28
C MET A 143 -11.27 7.44 4.38
N SER A 144 -10.57 7.48 5.52
CA SER A 144 -9.40 8.36 5.69
C SER A 144 -8.30 8.02 4.69
N ILE A 145 -8.04 6.73 4.46
CA ILE A 145 -7.04 6.26 3.49
C ILE A 145 -7.43 6.67 2.07
N LEU A 146 -8.70 6.47 1.69
CA LEU A 146 -9.22 6.87 0.38
C LEU A 146 -9.08 8.37 0.13
N ASP A 147 -9.38 9.20 1.13
CA ASP A 147 -9.27 10.66 0.98
C ASP A 147 -7.83 11.11 0.73
N ASP A 148 -6.87 10.50 1.44
CA ASP A 148 -5.44 10.72 1.22
C ASP A 148 -4.97 10.24 -0.15
N ASP A 149 -5.36 9.02 -0.56
CA ASP A 149 -5.00 8.44 -1.85
C ASP A 149 -5.55 9.26 -3.01
N ARG A 150 -6.77 9.79 -2.89
CA ARG A 150 -7.36 10.71 -3.87
C ARG A 150 -6.62 12.04 -3.92
N SER A 151 -6.13 12.54 -2.79
CA SER A 151 -5.25 13.72 -2.76
C SER A 151 -3.94 13.47 -3.51
N ILE A 152 -3.33 12.30 -3.28
CA ILE A 152 -2.12 11.88 -3.98
C ILE A 152 -2.38 11.73 -5.49
N ALA A 153 -3.50 11.12 -5.88
CA ALA A 153 -3.89 10.99 -7.29
C ALA A 153 -3.95 12.36 -8.00
N ARG A 154 -4.51 13.38 -7.35
CA ARG A 154 -4.53 14.75 -7.89
C ARG A 154 -3.12 15.32 -8.06
N GLN A 155 -2.23 15.12 -7.08
CA GLN A 155 -0.84 15.58 -7.16
C GLN A 155 -0.09 14.91 -8.31
N LEU A 156 -0.28 13.60 -8.51
CA LEU A 156 0.33 12.84 -9.61
C LEU A 156 -0.18 13.31 -10.97
N ILE A 157 -1.49 13.57 -11.11
CA ILE A 157 -2.08 14.15 -12.33
C ILE A 157 -1.44 15.52 -12.64
N THR A 158 -1.28 16.38 -11.63
CA THR A 158 -0.61 17.68 -11.79
C THR A 158 0.86 17.53 -12.21
N LEU A 159 1.59 16.58 -11.63
CA LEU A 159 2.98 16.31 -12.00
C LEU A 159 3.07 15.85 -13.46
N ILE A 160 2.24 14.89 -13.88
CA ILE A 160 2.19 14.39 -15.26
C ILE A 160 1.89 15.53 -16.23
N ALA A 161 0.90 16.37 -15.92
CA ALA A 161 0.53 17.50 -16.76
C ALA A 161 1.63 18.57 -16.86
N THR A 162 2.41 18.76 -15.79
CA THR A 162 3.53 19.72 -15.78
C THR A 162 4.70 19.20 -16.62
N LEU A 163 5.04 17.92 -16.49
CA LEU A 163 6.16 17.30 -17.22
C LEU A 163 5.85 16.99 -18.68
N GLY A 164 4.56 16.83 -19.03
CA GLY A 164 4.11 16.55 -20.40
C GLY A 164 3.92 17.80 -21.28
N LYS A 165 4.18 19.00 -20.75
CA LYS A 165 4.22 20.22 -21.57
C LYS A 165 5.58 20.29 -22.29
N PRO A 166 5.59 20.64 -23.60
CA PRO A 166 6.82 20.77 -24.37
C PRO A 166 7.71 21.90 -23.85
#